data_AF-A0A554VP39-F1
#
_entry.id   AF-A0A554VP39-F1
#
_cell.length_a   1.000
_cell.length_b   1.000
_cell.length_c   1.000
_cell.angle_alpha   90.00
_cell.angle_beta   90.00
_cell.angle_gamma   90.00
#
_symmetry.space_group_name_H-M   'P 1'
#
loop_
_entity.id
_entity.type
_entity.pdbx_description
1 polymer ?
#
loop_
_entity_poly.entity_id
_entity_poly.type
_entity_poly.pdbx_seq_one_letter_code
_entity_poly.pdbx_strand_id
1 'polypeptide(L)'
;MGKNIPKVTTTFQFCDGGSCQKAKSEIAVREARAYLRNEGLWDNTHTIKTRCNGRCEDAPTWIVQPGNFWYKNLTPEKAVAIMKSHTQENQPTEEYLLYQEGWSVLLTENEKTVSPPVFKCKTEEIHGEILIARAFASDQHLYPLFQYFFQTPRPIAVQVGEDSMLNIDQPHQVDYSDKYEVKITGEQLKLTLAIAGIPKDIPEEIADRKVSVAEVIWLKKKAIFTKALRLKNKKGKHLVTMWIKEEDNKTWEHILKIYLSMSPDHIRIVEDDS
;
A
#
# COMPACT_ATOMS: atom_id res chain seq x y z
N MET A 1 -7.20 -32.69 -5.06
CA MET A 1 -8.51 -33.00 -4.44
C MET A 1 -8.85 -31.87 -3.48
N GLY A 2 -10.04 -31.26 -3.58
CA GLY A 2 -10.45 -30.14 -2.72
C GLY A 2 -10.80 -30.58 -1.29
N LYS A 3 -10.76 -29.66 -0.33
CA LYS A 3 -11.21 -29.92 1.05
C LYS A 3 -12.74 -29.89 1.11
N ASN A 4 -13.36 -30.77 1.89
CA ASN A 4 -14.80 -30.78 2.11
C ASN A 4 -15.16 -29.67 3.12
N ILE A 5 -15.42 -28.45 2.59
CA ILE A 5 -15.63 -27.25 3.40
C ILE A 5 -16.77 -27.40 4.44
N PRO A 6 -17.91 -28.06 4.15
CA PRO A 6 -18.93 -28.35 5.16
C PRO A 6 -18.46 -29.12 6.41
N LYS A 7 -17.33 -29.84 6.35
CA LYS A 7 -16.76 -30.55 7.52
C LYS A 7 -15.79 -29.69 8.33
N VAL A 8 -15.44 -28.50 7.84
CA VAL A 8 -14.47 -27.63 8.48
C VAL A 8 -15.11 -26.92 9.66
N THR A 9 -14.53 -27.10 10.85
CA THR A 9 -14.96 -26.43 12.08
C THR A 9 -14.08 -25.22 12.39
N THR A 10 -12.81 -25.26 11.99
CA THR A 10 -11.82 -24.22 12.31
C THR A 10 -11.02 -23.85 11.06
N THR A 11 -10.82 -22.56 10.83
CA THR A 11 -10.00 -22.05 9.72
C THR A 11 -8.89 -21.15 10.24
N PHE A 12 -7.65 -21.49 9.88
CA PHE A 12 -6.47 -20.69 10.16
C PHE A 12 -6.01 -19.98 8.89
N GLN A 13 -5.77 -18.68 9.00
CA GLN A 13 -5.24 -17.84 7.94
C GLN A 13 -3.83 -17.39 8.33
N PHE A 14 -2.85 -17.75 7.52
CA PHE A 14 -1.44 -17.47 7.76
C PHE A 14 -0.97 -16.36 6.83
N CYS A 15 -0.56 -15.23 7.38
CA CYS A 15 -0.01 -14.14 6.57
C CYS A 15 1.30 -14.57 5.90
N ASP A 16 1.31 -14.49 4.57
CA ASP A 16 2.48 -14.70 3.69
C ASP A 16 2.90 -13.38 3.02
N GLY A 17 2.63 -12.25 3.68
CA GLY A 17 3.14 -10.94 3.29
C GLY A 17 4.64 -10.81 3.50
N GLY A 18 5.29 -9.86 2.81
CA GLY A 18 6.75 -9.72 2.80
C GLY A 18 7.38 -9.54 4.19
N SER A 19 6.73 -8.83 5.13
CA SER A 19 7.22 -8.70 6.51
C SER A 19 7.13 -10.01 7.29
N CYS A 20 6.04 -10.78 7.10
CA CYS A 20 5.89 -12.11 7.71
C CYS A 20 6.91 -13.11 7.17
N GLN A 21 7.17 -13.09 5.86
CA GLN A 21 8.23 -13.91 5.26
C GLN A 21 9.62 -13.57 5.81
N LYS A 22 9.94 -12.27 5.93
CA LYS A 22 11.20 -11.81 6.56
C LYS A 22 11.31 -12.25 8.02
N ALA A 23 10.19 -12.28 8.74
CA ALA A 23 10.08 -12.80 10.09
C ALA A 23 9.98 -14.35 10.14
N LYS A 24 10.36 -15.05 9.06
CA LYS A 24 10.42 -16.52 8.96
C LYS A 24 9.08 -17.21 9.21
N SER A 25 7.95 -16.62 8.80
CA SER A 25 6.61 -17.19 9.00
C SER A 25 6.45 -18.63 8.49
N GLU A 26 7.21 -19.01 7.47
CA GLU A 26 7.11 -20.31 6.81
C GLU A 26 7.37 -21.49 7.75
N ILE A 27 8.29 -21.37 8.72
CA ILE A 27 8.56 -22.48 9.64
C ILE A 27 7.37 -22.72 10.58
N ALA A 28 6.72 -21.66 11.06
CA ALA A 28 5.52 -21.76 11.88
C ALA A 28 4.35 -22.39 11.11
N VAL A 29 4.19 -22.05 9.83
CA VAL A 29 3.16 -22.66 8.97
C VAL A 29 3.40 -24.15 8.75
N ARG A 30 4.66 -24.57 8.59
CA ARG A 30 5.03 -25.97 8.39
C ARG A 30 4.74 -26.80 9.63
N GLU A 31 5.18 -26.35 10.81
CA GLU A 31 4.91 -27.07 12.07
C GLU A 31 3.42 -27.21 12.35
N ALA A 32 2.65 -26.14 12.14
CA ALA A 32 1.20 -26.20 12.32
C ALA A 32 0.52 -27.20 11.36
N ARG A 33 0.91 -27.22 10.08
CA ARG A 33 0.35 -28.19 9.12
C ARG A 33 0.80 -29.62 9.38
N ALA A 34 2.03 -29.81 9.87
CA ALA A 34 2.53 -31.11 10.29
C ALA A 34 1.72 -31.65 11.48
N TYR A 35 1.50 -30.82 12.50
CA TYR A 35 0.64 -31.14 13.63
C TYR A 35 -0.77 -31.60 13.17
N LEU A 36 -1.45 -30.80 12.34
CA LEU A 36 -2.80 -31.16 11.86
C LEU A 36 -2.83 -32.49 11.10
N ARG A 37 -1.76 -32.83 10.36
CA ARG A 37 -1.67 -34.10 9.63
C ARG A 37 -1.44 -35.26 10.56
N ASN A 38 -0.52 -35.13 11.51
CA ASN A 38 -0.16 -36.20 12.43
C ASN A 38 -1.28 -36.53 13.43
N GLU A 39 -2.08 -35.53 13.81
CA GLU A 39 -3.22 -35.69 14.71
C GLU A 39 -4.52 -36.10 14.00
N GLY A 40 -4.51 -36.29 12.68
CA GLY A 40 -5.72 -36.64 11.92
C GLY A 40 -6.76 -35.50 11.81
N LEU A 41 -6.38 -34.28 12.15
CA LEU A 41 -7.23 -33.07 12.14
C LEU A 41 -7.28 -32.38 10.77
N TRP A 42 -6.65 -32.95 9.75
CA TRP A 42 -6.58 -32.31 8.45
C TRP A 42 -7.96 -32.11 7.81
N ASP A 43 -8.91 -33.03 7.99
CA ASP A 43 -10.17 -32.98 7.26
C ASP A 43 -11.20 -32.02 7.86
N ASN A 44 -11.11 -31.73 9.16
CA ASN A 44 -11.99 -30.78 9.87
C ASN A 44 -11.36 -29.38 10.07
N THR A 45 -10.07 -29.20 9.73
CA THR A 45 -9.37 -27.92 9.91
C THR A 45 -8.90 -27.37 8.57
N HIS A 46 -9.27 -26.14 8.21
CA HIS A 46 -8.76 -25.48 7.02
C HIS A 46 -7.57 -24.57 7.33
N THR A 47 -6.58 -24.56 6.43
CA THR A 47 -5.44 -23.63 6.53
C THR A 47 -5.29 -22.90 5.21
N ILE A 48 -5.18 -21.57 5.28
CA ILE A 48 -5.11 -20.68 4.13
C ILE A 48 -3.84 -19.85 4.27
N LYS A 49 -3.03 -19.75 3.22
CA LYS A 49 -1.99 -18.71 3.15
C LYS A 49 -2.60 -17.47 2.52
N THR A 50 -2.51 -16.34 3.21
CA THR A 50 -3.01 -15.05 2.75
C THR A 50 -1.85 -14.18 2.25
N ARG A 51 -2.15 -13.13 1.48
CA ARG A 51 -1.20 -12.02 1.28
C ARG A 51 -1.10 -11.17 2.56
N CYS A 52 -0.56 -9.97 2.47
CA CYS A 52 -0.46 -9.06 3.62
C CYS A 52 -1.83 -8.83 4.27
N ASN A 53 -1.91 -9.02 5.59
CA ASN A 53 -3.09 -8.74 6.40
C ASN A 53 -3.08 -7.36 7.07
N GLY A 54 -2.12 -6.49 6.74
CA GLY A 54 -2.10 -5.09 7.21
C GLY A 54 -1.48 -4.86 8.60
N ARG A 55 -1.00 -5.91 9.27
CA ARG A 55 -0.27 -5.81 10.56
C ARG A 55 1.18 -6.26 10.42
N CYS A 56 1.95 -5.46 9.68
CA CYS A 56 3.36 -5.76 9.39
C CYS A 56 4.26 -5.62 10.62
N GLU A 57 3.85 -4.77 11.56
CA GLU A 57 4.51 -4.42 12.82
C GLU A 57 4.50 -5.59 13.81
N ASP A 58 3.53 -6.50 13.66
CA ASP A 58 3.27 -7.65 14.54
C ASP A 58 3.65 -8.99 13.89
N ALA A 59 4.39 -8.93 12.77
CA ALA A 59 4.72 -10.08 11.95
C ALA A 59 5.57 -11.14 12.69
N PRO A 60 5.33 -12.46 12.46
CA PRO A 60 4.25 -13.01 11.64
C PRO A 60 2.88 -12.91 12.33
N THR A 61 1.81 -12.75 11.54
CA THR A 61 0.43 -12.66 12.05
C THR A 61 -0.49 -13.71 11.47
N TRP A 62 -1.34 -14.30 12.31
CA TRP A 62 -2.36 -15.27 11.91
C TRP A 62 -3.75 -14.80 12.32
N ILE A 63 -4.78 -15.29 11.64
CA ILE A 63 -6.19 -15.09 11.98
C ILE A 63 -6.86 -16.45 12.10
N VAL A 64 -7.60 -16.69 13.18
CA VAL A 64 -8.35 -17.94 13.39
C VAL A 64 -9.85 -17.65 13.42
N GLN A 65 -10.60 -18.49 12.72
CA GLN A 65 -12.06 -18.44 12.63
C GLN A 65 -12.66 -19.79 13.08
N PRO A 66 -13.85 -19.78 13.72
CA PRO A 66 -14.66 -18.61 14.09
C PRO A 66 -14.08 -17.79 15.26
N GLY A 67 -14.62 -16.60 15.52
CA GLY A 67 -14.25 -15.73 16.66
C GLY A 67 -13.23 -14.63 16.33
N ASN A 68 -12.72 -14.59 15.09
CA ASN A 68 -11.82 -13.55 14.60
C ASN A 68 -10.63 -13.27 15.54
N PHE A 69 -9.93 -14.34 15.96
CA PHE A 69 -8.76 -14.25 16.82
C PHE A 69 -7.53 -13.92 16.00
N TRP A 70 -6.88 -12.79 16.28
CA TRP A 70 -5.62 -12.40 15.65
C TRP A 70 -4.47 -12.74 16.58
N TYR A 71 -3.43 -13.33 16.02
CA TYR A 71 -2.19 -13.67 16.70
C TYR A 71 -1.02 -12.87 16.12
N LYS A 72 -0.05 -12.54 16.97
CA LYS A 72 1.17 -11.80 16.62
C LYS A 72 2.45 -12.56 16.97
N ASN A 73 3.56 -12.18 16.34
CA ASN A 73 4.90 -12.67 16.67
C ASN A 73 4.96 -14.21 16.74
N LEU A 74 4.33 -14.88 15.75
CA LEU A 74 4.26 -16.33 15.72
C LEU A 74 5.66 -16.96 15.59
N THR A 75 5.91 -17.97 16.42
CA THR A 75 7.04 -18.89 16.33
C THR A 75 6.51 -20.29 16.04
N PRO A 76 7.36 -21.26 15.65
CA PRO A 76 6.97 -22.66 15.51
C PRO A 76 6.27 -23.24 16.75
N GLU A 77 6.75 -22.89 17.94
CA GLU A 77 6.22 -23.38 19.22
C GLU A 77 4.84 -22.80 19.48
N LYS A 78 4.68 -21.47 19.31
CA LYS A 78 3.37 -20.80 19.43
C LYS A 78 2.36 -21.34 18.44
N ALA A 79 2.81 -21.60 17.20
CA ALA A 79 1.96 -22.16 16.15
C ALA A 79 1.34 -23.50 16.55
N VAL A 80 2.14 -24.42 17.12
CA VAL A 80 1.64 -25.71 17.60
C VAL A 80 0.71 -25.53 18.81
N ALA A 81 1.06 -24.65 19.76
CA ALA A 81 0.22 -24.37 20.92
C ALA A 81 -1.17 -23.82 20.53
N ILE A 82 -1.20 -22.84 19.62
CA ILE A 82 -2.43 -22.24 19.09
C ILE A 82 -3.25 -23.29 18.32
N MET A 83 -2.60 -24.11 17.48
CA MET A 83 -3.28 -25.19 16.77
C MET A 83 -3.95 -26.15 17.73
N LYS A 84 -3.22 -26.60 18.76
CA LYS A 84 -3.74 -27.53 19.77
C LYS A 84 -4.95 -26.94 20.49
N SER A 85 -4.84 -25.71 21.01
CA SER A 85 -5.91 -25.10 21.80
C SER A 85 -7.19 -24.91 20.97
N HIS A 86 -7.08 -24.41 19.74
CA HIS A 86 -8.25 -24.22 18.88
C HIS A 86 -8.89 -25.52 18.36
N THR A 87 -8.09 -26.56 18.10
CA THR A 87 -8.62 -27.80 17.52
C THR A 87 -9.05 -28.84 18.55
N GLN A 88 -8.52 -28.79 19.78
CA GLN A 88 -8.83 -29.73 20.85
C GLN A 88 -9.72 -29.11 21.93
N GLU A 89 -9.50 -27.84 22.28
CA GLU A 89 -10.15 -27.18 23.41
C GLU A 89 -11.23 -26.17 22.95
N ASN A 90 -11.25 -25.80 21.66
CA ASN A 90 -12.10 -24.75 21.09
C ASN A 90 -11.94 -23.40 21.82
N GLN A 91 -10.71 -23.06 22.21
CA GLN A 91 -10.39 -21.80 22.92
C GLN A 91 -9.16 -21.10 22.32
N PRO A 92 -9.07 -19.77 22.47
CA PRO A 92 -7.88 -19.04 22.07
C PRO A 92 -6.75 -19.14 23.11
N THR A 93 -5.51 -19.12 22.64
CA THR A 93 -4.34 -18.90 23.51
C THR A 93 -4.17 -17.40 23.82
N GLU A 94 -4.78 -16.93 24.91
CA GLU A 94 -4.90 -15.49 25.23
C GLU A 94 -3.57 -14.74 25.26
N GLU A 95 -2.51 -15.36 25.78
CA GLU A 95 -1.17 -14.76 25.89
C GLU A 95 -0.54 -14.36 24.55
N TYR A 96 -1.01 -14.93 23.43
CA TYR A 96 -0.47 -14.66 22.10
C TYR A 96 -1.37 -13.76 21.25
N LEU A 97 -2.53 -13.34 21.78
CA LEU A 97 -3.48 -12.54 21.04
C LEU A 97 -2.94 -11.13 20.74
N LEU A 98 -3.19 -10.70 19.52
CA LEU A 98 -3.12 -9.32 19.07
C LEU A 98 -4.49 -8.65 19.22
N TYR A 99 -5.55 -9.38 18.89
CA TYR A 99 -6.93 -8.90 18.89
C TYR A 99 -7.91 -10.07 18.96
N GLN A 100 -9.11 -9.81 19.49
CA GLN A 100 -10.28 -10.66 19.31
C GLN A 100 -11.54 -9.81 19.26
N GLU A 101 -12.61 -10.37 18.70
CA GLU A 101 -13.91 -9.69 18.62
C GLU A 101 -14.38 -9.21 20.00
N GLY A 102 -14.93 -7.99 20.04
CA GLY A 102 -15.38 -7.34 21.28
C GLY A 102 -14.30 -6.50 21.99
N TRP A 103 -13.03 -6.57 21.58
CA TRP A 103 -12.01 -5.67 22.11
C TRP A 103 -12.07 -4.28 21.46
N SER A 104 -11.84 -3.24 22.28
CA SER A 104 -11.74 -1.85 21.83
C SER A 104 -10.31 -1.39 21.56
N VAL A 105 -9.32 -2.20 21.95
CA VAL A 105 -7.89 -1.89 21.86
C VAL A 105 -7.13 -3.06 21.26
N LEU A 106 -6.11 -2.74 20.47
CA LEU A 106 -5.16 -3.70 19.91
C LEU A 106 -4.02 -3.97 20.91
N LEU A 107 -3.70 -5.23 21.19
CA LEU A 107 -2.55 -5.57 22.02
C LEU A 107 -1.28 -5.64 21.16
N THR A 108 -0.62 -4.51 20.95
CA THR A 108 0.66 -4.44 20.23
C THR A 108 1.68 -3.63 21.02
N GLU A 109 2.95 -4.00 20.86
CA GLU A 109 4.10 -3.25 21.41
C GLU A 109 4.79 -2.41 20.32
N ASN A 110 4.33 -2.51 19.08
CA ASN A 110 5.00 -1.99 17.89
C ASN A 110 4.11 -0.99 17.12
N GLU A 111 3.08 -0.43 17.75
CA GLU A 111 2.20 0.54 17.07
C GLU A 111 3.02 1.75 16.60
N LYS A 112 2.96 2.03 15.29
CA LYS A 112 3.64 3.17 14.70
C LYS A 112 2.64 4.28 14.43
N THR A 113 2.83 5.42 15.06
CA THR A 113 2.16 6.66 14.65
C THR A 113 2.75 7.14 13.34
N VAL A 114 2.02 6.96 12.24
CA VAL A 114 2.36 7.57 10.97
C VAL A 114 1.95 9.04 11.03
N SER A 115 2.91 9.95 11.04
CA SER A 115 2.61 11.38 10.94
C SER A 115 1.82 11.67 9.65
N PRO A 116 0.72 12.41 9.73
CA PRO A 116 -0.05 12.73 8.53
C PRO A 116 0.79 13.57 7.55
N PRO A 117 0.54 13.48 6.23
CA PRO A 117 1.18 14.35 5.27
C PRO A 117 0.95 15.82 5.61
N VAL A 118 2.01 16.62 5.50
CA VAL A 118 2.02 18.07 5.67
C VAL A 118 2.73 18.72 4.49
N PHE A 119 2.28 19.92 4.12
CA PHE A 119 2.98 20.76 3.16
C PHE A 119 4.09 21.53 3.86
N LYS A 120 5.28 21.55 3.25
CA LYS A 120 6.40 22.37 3.68
C LYS A 120 6.75 23.40 2.61
N CYS A 121 7.17 24.59 3.03
CA CYS A 121 7.67 25.59 2.11
C CYS A 121 9.02 25.13 1.53
N LYS A 122 9.22 25.35 0.23
CA LYS A 122 10.50 25.09 -0.43
C LYS A 122 10.68 26.06 -1.59
N THR A 123 11.90 26.50 -1.82
CA THR A 123 12.26 27.29 -3.01
C THR A 123 12.94 26.39 -4.04
N GLU A 124 12.43 26.35 -5.26
CA GLU A 124 13.04 25.68 -6.42
C GLU A 124 13.46 26.72 -7.47
N GLU A 125 14.56 26.48 -8.19
CA GLU A 125 15.08 27.42 -9.20
C GLU A 125 14.05 27.75 -10.29
N ILE A 126 13.30 26.75 -10.74
CA ILE A 126 12.35 26.88 -11.86
C ILE A 126 11.01 27.46 -11.39
N HIS A 127 10.49 26.97 -10.26
CA HIS A 127 9.13 27.26 -9.81
C HIS A 127 9.05 28.34 -8.73
N GLY A 128 10.18 28.79 -8.20
CA GLY A 128 10.24 29.69 -7.05
C GLY A 128 9.71 29.02 -5.79
N GLU A 129 8.95 29.78 -4.99
CA GLU A 129 8.34 29.27 -3.76
C GLU A 129 7.18 28.32 -4.03
N ILE A 130 7.31 27.10 -3.50
CA ILE A 130 6.33 26.04 -3.58
C ILE A 130 6.01 25.50 -2.19
N LEU A 131 4.84 24.89 -2.06
CA LEU A 131 4.47 24.01 -0.97
C LEU A 131 4.57 22.57 -1.46
N ILE A 132 5.25 21.71 -0.70
CA ILE A 132 5.45 20.30 -1.05
C ILE A 132 5.03 19.37 0.09
N ALA A 133 4.19 18.38 -0.23
CA ALA A 133 3.81 17.30 0.68
C ALA A 133 4.31 15.95 0.15
N ARG A 134 4.97 15.18 1.02
CA ARG A 134 5.38 13.80 0.71
C ARG A 134 4.17 12.88 0.80
N ALA A 135 3.92 12.10 -0.25
CA ALA A 135 2.81 11.16 -0.33
C ALA A 135 3.29 9.70 -0.49
N PHE A 136 2.38 8.75 -0.34
CA PHE A 136 2.68 7.33 -0.52
C PHE A 136 2.84 6.99 -2.01
N ALA A 137 3.96 6.36 -2.34
CA ALA A 137 4.32 5.96 -3.71
C ALA A 137 4.01 4.47 -4.02
N SER A 138 3.15 3.83 -3.23
CA SER A 138 2.77 2.43 -3.49
C SER A 138 1.68 2.35 -4.55
N ASP A 139 1.57 1.19 -5.17
CA ASP A 139 0.54 0.86 -6.15
C ASP A 139 -0.89 1.03 -5.61
N GLN A 140 -1.13 0.70 -4.35
CA GLN A 140 -2.42 0.91 -3.68
C GLN A 140 -2.90 2.37 -3.72
N HIS A 141 -1.98 3.33 -3.85
CA HIS A 141 -2.33 4.74 -3.96
C HIS A 141 -2.18 5.27 -5.38
N LEU A 142 -1.11 4.91 -6.09
CA LEU A 142 -0.82 5.45 -7.41
C LEU A 142 -1.74 4.87 -8.49
N TYR A 143 -2.06 3.58 -8.45
CA TYR A 143 -2.92 2.96 -9.46
C TYR A 143 -4.33 3.58 -9.52
N PRO A 144 -5.10 3.69 -8.41
CA PRO A 144 -6.40 4.35 -8.46
C PRO A 144 -6.28 5.83 -8.85
N LEU A 145 -5.20 6.50 -8.46
CA LEU A 145 -4.96 7.89 -8.84
C LEU A 145 -4.68 8.05 -10.35
N PHE A 146 -3.95 7.12 -10.97
CA PHE A 146 -3.78 7.09 -12.42
C PHE A 146 -5.11 6.81 -13.12
N GLN A 147 -5.93 5.88 -12.62
CA GLN A 147 -7.28 5.68 -13.16
C GLN A 147 -8.08 6.99 -13.11
N TYR A 148 -8.03 7.70 -11.98
CA TYR A 148 -8.70 8.99 -11.82
C TYR A 148 -8.20 10.05 -12.80
N PHE A 149 -6.88 10.16 -13.00
CA PHE A 149 -6.29 11.17 -13.89
C PHE A 149 -6.55 10.90 -15.37
N PHE A 150 -6.55 9.64 -15.79
CA PHE A 150 -6.39 9.28 -17.20
C PHE A 150 -7.62 8.64 -17.85
N GLN A 151 -8.48 7.93 -17.10
CA GLN A 151 -9.63 7.25 -17.71
C GLN A 151 -10.75 8.21 -18.16
N THR A 152 -10.75 9.43 -17.64
CA THR A 152 -11.69 10.49 -18.03
C THR A 152 -10.89 11.76 -18.31
N PRO A 153 -11.17 12.49 -19.41
CA PRO A 153 -10.52 13.76 -19.68
C PRO A 153 -10.58 14.72 -18.50
N ARG A 154 -9.43 15.28 -18.15
CA ARG A 154 -9.29 16.28 -17.09
C ARG A 154 -8.36 17.38 -17.57
N PRO A 155 -8.52 18.61 -17.09
CA PRO A 155 -7.62 19.72 -17.41
C PRO A 155 -6.25 19.54 -16.72
N ILE A 156 -5.50 18.53 -17.16
CA ILE A 156 -4.16 18.21 -16.70
C ILE A 156 -3.17 18.27 -17.86
N ALA A 157 -1.91 18.49 -17.52
CA ALA A 157 -0.80 18.29 -18.43
C ALA A 157 0.21 17.32 -17.81
N VAL A 158 0.86 16.53 -18.66
CA VAL A 158 1.86 15.55 -18.24
C VAL A 158 3.22 15.96 -18.76
N GLN A 159 4.21 15.94 -17.87
CA GLN A 159 5.61 16.18 -18.19
C GLN A 159 6.41 14.93 -17.85
N VAL A 160 7.03 14.29 -18.83
CA VAL A 160 7.87 13.09 -18.62
C VAL A 160 9.33 13.53 -18.64
N GLY A 161 10.09 13.22 -17.59
CA GLY A 161 11.48 13.68 -17.50
C GLY A 161 11.63 15.19 -17.71
N GLU A 162 12.55 15.57 -18.60
CA GLU A 162 12.83 16.96 -18.98
C GLU A 162 12.02 17.43 -20.22
N ASP A 163 11.10 16.60 -20.70
CA ASP A 163 10.33 16.90 -21.91
C ASP A 163 9.33 18.05 -21.71
N SER A 164 8.79 18.56 -22.82
CA SER A 164 7.71 19.55 -22.80
C SER A 164 6.42 18.98 -22.20
N MET A 165 5.61 19.86 -21.60
CA MET A 165 4.28 19.48 -21.11
C MET A 165 3.35 19.08 -22.25
N LEU A 166 2.70 17.92 -22.10
CA LEU A 166 1.68 17.39 -23.00
C LEU A 166 0.30 17.59 -22.37
N ASN A 167 -0.58 18.33 -23.04
CA ASN A 167 -1.96 18.46 -22.58
C ASN A 167 -2.71 17.13 -22.80
N ILE A 168 -3.42 16.70 -21.77
CA ILE A 168 -4.23 15.48 -21.81
C ILE A 168 -5.70 15.91 -21.86
N ASP A 169 -6.30 15.85 -23.03
CA ASP A 169 -7.72 16.19 -23.26
C ASP A 169 -8.56 15.01 -23.76
N GLN A 170 -7.92 13.87 -24.00
CA GLN A 170 -8.55 12.59 -24.32
C GLN A 170 -8.35 11.57 -23.19
N PRO A 171 -9.21 10.54 -23.10
CA PRO A 171 -8.99 9.45 -22.17
C PRO A 171 -7.83 8.55 -22.60
N HIS A 172 -7.10 8.02 -21.64
CA HIS A 172 -6.04 7.03 -21.81
C HIS A 172 -6.40 5.75 -21.06
N GLN A 173 -6.01 4.62 -21.64
CA GLN A 173 -6.08 3.34 -20.94
C GLN A 173 -5.03 3.30 -19.84
N VAL A 174 -5.42 2.83 -18.66
CA VAL A 174 -4.52 2.54 -17.54
C VAL A 174 -4.50 1.03 -17.32
N ASP A 175 -3.46 0.38 -17.82
CA ASP A 175 -3.27 -1.07 -17.75
C ASP A 175 -2.22 -1.42 -16.69
N TYR A 176 -2.65 -2.15 -15.66
CA TYR A 176 -1.77 -2.68 -14.61
C TYR A 176 -1.88 -4.21 -14.52
N SER A 177 -1.92 -4.88 -15.68
CA SER A 177 -1.88 -6.34 -15.80
C SER A 177 -0.46 -6.92 -15.62
N ASP A 178 0.57 -6.12 -15.87
CA ASP A 178 1.95 -6.51 -15.57
C ASP A 178 2.20 -6.55 -14.07
N LYS A 179 3.05 -7.48 -13.64
CA LYS A 179 3.35 -7.73 -12.22
C LYS A 179 3.95 -6.52 -11.51
N TYR A 180 4.68 -5.67 -12.22
CA TYR A 180 5.42 -4.53 -11.64
C TYR A 180 5.04 -3.19 -12.24
N GLU A 181 4.62 -3.19 -13.50
CA GLU A 181 4.51 -1.98 -14.32
C GLU A 181 3.07 -1.61 -14.66
N VAL A 182 2.76 -0.33 -14.52
CA VAL A 182 1.55 0.26 -15.10
C VAL A 182 1.89 0.95 -16.40
N LYS A 183 1.03 0.76 -17.39
CA LYS A 183 1.10 1.38 -18.72
C LYS A 183 -0.09 2.33 -18.89
N ILE A 184 0.20 3.59 -19.20
CA ILE A 184 -0.80 4.60 -19.54
C ILE A 184 -0.66 4.89 -21.02
N THR A 185 -1.68 4.55 -21.81
CA THR A 185 -1.61 4.57 -23.28
C THR A 185 -2.83 5.23 -23.92
N GLY A 186 -2.58 6.16 -24.84
CA GLY A 186 -3.56 6.83 -25.68
C GLY A 186 -2.85 7.65 -26.76
N GLU A 187 -3.59 8.38 -27.59
CA GLU A 187 -3.02 9.14 -28.72
C GLU A 187 -1.99 10.17 -28.26
N GLN A 188 -2.24 10.80 -27.10
CA GLN A 188 -1.43 11.92 -26.60
C GLN A 188 -0.29 11.50 -25.66
N LEU A 189 -0.34 10.28 -25.11
CA LEU A 189 0.61 9.86 -24.09
C LEU A 189 0.82 8.35 -24.11
N LYS A 190 2.10 7.97 -24.07
CA LYS A 190 2.54 6.61 -23.79
C LYS A 190 3.56 6.64 -22.67
N LEU A 191 3.16 6.17 -21.49
CA LEU A 191 3.96 6.20 -20.28
C LEU A 191 3.97 4.83 -19.62
N THR A 192 5.14 4.37 -19.18
CA THR A 192 5.30 3.13 -18.42
C THR A 192 6.09 3.40 -17.15
N LEU A 193 5.52 3.03 -16.00
CA LEU A 193 6.12 3.22 -14.68
C LEU A 193 6.06 1.90 -13.90
N ALA A 194 7.09 1.60 -13.10
CA ALA A 194 7.00 0.53 -12.13
C ALA A 194 6.43 1.09 -10.82
N ILE A 195 5.30 0.55 -10.34
CA ILE A 195 4.63 1.01 -9.12
C ILE A 195 4.45 -0.09 -8.07
N ALA A 196 4.58 -1.36 -8.43
CA ALA A 196 4.58 -2.46 -7.47
C ALA A 196 5.85 -2.49 -6.60
N GLY A 197 5.86 -3.36 -5.59
CA GLY A 197 7.10 -3.80 -4.95
C GLY A 197 7.94 -4.65 -5.92
N ILE A 198 9.20 -4.25 -6.13
CA ILE A 198 10.14 -4.96 -7.01
C ILE A 198 11.17 -5.78 -6.19
N PRO A 199 11.59 -6.96 -6.67
CA PRO A 199 12.66 -7.72 -6.04
C PRO A 199 14.03 -7.07 -6.31
N LYS A 200 15.07 -7.52 -5.60
CA LYS A 200 16.42 -6.93 -5.68
C LYS A 200 17.14 -7.20 -7.01
N ASP A 201 16.78 -8.28 -7.69
CA ASP A 201 17.37 -8.80 -8.92
C ASP A 201 16.59 -8.39 -10.20
N ILE A 202 15.63 -7.47 -10.07
CA ILE A 202 14.89 -6.93 -11.21
C ILE A 202 15.85 -6.22 -12.20
N PRO A 203 15.61 -6.28 -13.52
CA PRO A 203 16.39 -5.52 -14.50
C PRO A 203 16.50 -4.03 -14.16
N GLU A 204 17.68 -3.44 -14.38
CA GLU A 204 17.95 -2.04 -14.03
C GLU A 204 16.99 -1.07 -14.72
N GLU A 205 16.59 -1.35 -15.96
CA GLU A 205 15.60 -0.54 -16.69
C GLU A 205 14.26 -0.41 -15.97
N ILE A 206 13.78 -1.49 -15.33
CA ILE A 206 12.55 -1.48 -14.54
C ILE A 206 12.80 -0.79 -13.19
N ALA A 207 13.95 -1.07 -12.57
CA ALA A 207 14.34 -0.42 -11.31
C ALA A 207 14.44 1.11 -11.44
N ASP A 208 14.96 1.61 -12.56
CA ASP A 208 15.10 3.04 -12.81
C ASP A 208 13.75 3.73 -13.04
N ARG A 209 12.75 3.00 -13.55
CA ARG A 209 11.35 3.45 -13.69
C ARG A 209 10.49 3.21 -12.45
N LYS A 210 11.05 2.63 -11.38
CA LYS A 210 10.34 2.40 -10.12
C LYS A 210 10.06 3.71 -9.40
N VAL A 211 8.79 4.09 -9.35
CA VAL A 211 8.31 5.20 -8.52
C VAL A 211 8.56 4.86 -7.05
N SER A 212 9.35 5.70 -6.40
CA SER A 212 9.74 5.55 -4.99
C SER A 212 9.46 6.81 -4.17
N VAL A 213 9.23 7.93 -4.86
CA VAL A 213 8.92 9.22 -4.26
C VAL A 213 7.70 9.79 -4.98
N ALA A 214 6.70 10.18 -4.21
CA ALA A 214 5.57 10.96 -4.68
C ALA A 214 5.50 12.26 -3.89
N GLU A 215 5.38 13.36 -4.62
CA GLU A 215 5.34 14.72 -4.08
C GLU A 215 4.11 15.42 -4.63
N VAL A 216 3.22 15.84 -3.74
CA VAL A 216 2.13 16.75 -4.10
C VAL A 216 2.65 18.17 -3.92
N ILE A 217 2.56 18.96 -5.00
CA ILE A 217 3.11 20.31 -5.07
C ILE A 217 1.97 21.29 -5.26
N TRP A 218 2.06 22.42 -4.54
CA TRP A 218 1.20 23.57 -4.71
C TRP A 218 2.06 24.83 -4.86
N LEU A 219 1.97 25.47 -6.02
CA LEU A 219 2.65 26.71 -6.33
C LEU A 219 1.94 27.89 -5.63
N LYS A 220 2.71 28.78 -4.99
CA LYS A 220 2.13 29.97 -4.33
C LYS A 220 1.67 31.05 -5.31
N LYS A 221 2.27 31.14 -6.50
CA LYS A 221 1.94 32.15 -7.51
C LYS A 221 0.80 31.67 -8.41
N LYS A 222 -0.02 32.62 -8.89
CA LYS A 222 -1.02 32.35 -9.93
C LYS A 222 -0.31 32.00 -11.23
N ALA A 223 -0.59 30.81 -11.73
CA ALA A 223 -0.11 30.26 -13.00
C ALA A 223 -1.20 29.35 -13.56
N ILE A 224 -1.20 29.11 -14.88
CA ILE A 224 -2.18 28.22 -15.51
C ILE A 224 -2.24 26.87 -14.79
N PHE A 225 -1.08 26.34 -14.40
CA PHE A 225 -0.95 25.17 -13.54
C PHE A 225 -0.46 25.61 -12.17
N THR A 226 -1.26 25.41 -11.12
CA THR A 226 -0.89 25.76 -9.75
C THR A 226 -0.56 24.56 -8.89
N LYS A 227 -0.89 23.34 -9.33
CA LYS A 227 -0.79 22.14 -8.51
C LYS A 227 -0.19 21.00 -9.33
N ALA A 228 0.52 20.09 -8.68
CA ALA A 228 1.14 18.97 -9.37
C ALA A 228 1.27 17.73 -8.50
N LEU A 229 1.28 16.57 -9.14
CA LEU A 229 1.83 15.33 -8.59
C LEU A 229 3.15 15.03 -9.31
N ARG A 230 4.26 15.10 -8.59
CA ARG A 230 5.59 14.80 -9.11
C ARG A 230 6.07 13.45 -8.58
N LEU A 231 6.47 12.58 -9.51
CA LEU A 231 6.93 11.23 -9.23
C LEU A 231 8.42 11.10 -9.58
N LYS A 232 9.19 10.52 -8.66
CA LYS A 232 10.63 10.28 -8.82
C LYS A 232 10.99 8.85 -8.45
N ASN A 233 12.11 8.38 -8.98
CA ASN A 233 12.68 7.11 -8.56
C ASN A 233 13.46 7.23 -7.24
N LYS A 234 14.03 6.12 -6.76
CA LYS A 234 14.78 6.08 -5.50
C LYS A 234 16.03 6.97 -5.51
N LYS A 235 16.64 7.19 -6.68
CA LYS A 235 17.82 8.04 -6.88
C LYS A 235 17.44 9.54 -6.97
N GLY A 236 16.16 9.88 -6.90
CA GLY A 236 15.68 11.25 -7.05
C GLY A 236 15.50 11.69 -8.51
N LYS A 237 15.76 10.81 -9.49
CA LYS A 237 15.52 11.08 -10.91
C LYS A 237 14.03 11.32 -11.13
N HIS A 238 13.70 12.43 -11.80
CA HIS A 238 12.34 12.74 -12.21
C HIS A 238 11.82 11.71 -13.21
N LEU A 239 10.60 11.22 -13.00
CA LEU A 239 9.94 10.27 -13.89
C LEU A 239 8.80 10.96 -14.62
N VAL A 240 7.87 11.56 -13.88
CA VAL A 240 6.72 12.25 -14.44
C VAL A 240 6.19 13.31 -13.47
N THR A 241 5.68 14.41 -14.00
CA THR A 241 4.80 15.35 -13.28
C THR A 241 3.45 15.39 -13.96
N MET A 242 2.37 15.24 -13.20
CA MET A 242 1.01 15.56 -13.63
C MET A 242 0.65 16.93 -13.06
N TRP A 243 0.60 17.93 -13.93
CA TRP A 243 0.22 19.31 -13.62
C TRP A 243 -1.29 19.47 -13.72
N ILE A 244 -1.88 20.19 -12.77
CA ILE A 244 -3.33 20.40 -12.66
C ILE A 244 -3.60 21.89 -12.81
N LYS A 245 -4.54 22.23 -13.69
CA LYS A 245 -4.89 23.64 -13.94
C LYS A 245 -5.46 24.30 -12.69
N GLU A 246 -5.29 25.62 -12.58
CA GLU A 246 -5.80 26.41 -11.46
C GLU A 246 -7.31 26.24 -11.26
N GLU A 247 -8.08 26.19 -12.36
CA GLU A 247 -9.53 26.03 -12.34
C GLU A 247 -10.04 24.64 -11.87
N ASP A 248 -9.20 23.61 -11.85
CA ASP A 248 -9.62 22.23 -11.52
C ASP A 248 -9.57 21.93 -10.02
N ASN A 249 -10.53 22.52 -9.31
CA ASN A 249 -10.70 22.29 -7.88
C ASN A 249 -11.10 20.84 -7.56
N LYS A 250 -11.79 20.14 -8.47
CA LYS A 250 -12.25 18.76 -8.22
C LYS A 250 -11.08 17.79 -8.13
N THR A 251 -10.13 17.88 -9.04
CA THR A 251 -8.92 17.06 -9.01
C THR A 251 -8.06 17.38 -7.79
N TRP A 252 -7.96 18.67 -7.43
CA TRP A 252 -7.25 19.07 -6.22
C TRP A 252 -7.87 18.51 -4.94
N GLU A 253 -9.19 18.67 -4.76
CA GLU A 253 -9.89 18.12 -3.61
C GLU A 253 -9.79 16.60 -3.53
N HIS A 254 -9.81 15.91 -4.67
CA HIS A 254 -9.60 14.45 -4.71
C HIS A 254 -8.21 14.09 -4.16
N ILE A 255 -7.17 14.80 -4.59
CA ILE A 255 -5.80 14.58 -4.09
C ILE A 255 -5.72 14.85 -2.58
N LEU A 256 -6.28 15.95 -2.10
CA LEU A 256 -6.26 16.27 -0.67
C LEU A 256 -7.02 15.20 0.14
N LYS A 257 -8.28 14.94 -0.20
CA LYS A 257 -9.17 14.06 0.57
C LYS A 257 -8.75 12.59 0.51
N ILE A 258 -8.50 12.09 -0.70
CA ILE A 258 -8.32 10.66 -0.95
C ILE A 258 -6.83 10.28 -0.90
N TYR A 259 -5.96 11.07 -1.51
CA TYR A 259 -4.55 10.69 -1.62
C TYR A 259 -3.70 11.13 -0.41
N LEU A 260 -3.99 12.31 0.16
CA LEU A 260 -3.28 12.84 1.33
C LEU A 260 -4.02 12.68 2.66
N SER A 261 -5.25 12.17 2.65
CA SER A 261 -6.13 12.11 3.83
C SER A 261 -6.15 13.46 4.57
N MET A 262 -6.40 14.52 3.82
CA MET A 262 -6.33 15.91 4.24
C MET A 262 -7.63 16.62 3.88
N SER A 263 -8.19 17.37 4.82
CA SER A 263 -9.37 18.20 4.55
C SER A 263 -8.97 19.40 3.67
N PRO A 264 -9.71 19.70 2.57
CA PRO A 264 -9.48 20.91 1.78
C PRO A 264 -9.70 22.20 2.56
N ASP A 265 -10.54 22.17 3.60
CA ASP A 265 -10.80 23.33 4.46
C ASP A 265 -9.69 23.56 5.50
N HIS A 266 -8.87 22.53 5.75
CA HIS A 266 -7.82 22.55 6.78
C HIS A 266 -6.54 21.91 6.23
N ILE A 267 -5.93 22.58 5.25
CA ILE A 267 -4.66 22.15 4.66
C ILE A 267 -3.54 22.31 5.70
N ARG A 268 -2.87 21.20 6.02
CA ARG A 268 -1.76 21.19 6.99
C ARG A 268 -0.50 21.75 6.33
N ILE A 269 -0.09 22.95 6.71
CA ILE A 269 1.14 23.60 6.27
C ILE A 269 2.03 23.79 7.51
N VAL A 270 3.30 23.38 7.40
CA VAL A 270 4.33 23.68 8.39
C VAL A 270 5.20 24.79 7.83
N GLU A 271 5.22 25.92 8.53
CA GLU A 271 6.21 26.96 8.32
C GLU A 271 7.52 26.48 8.96
N ASP A 272 8.65 26.60 8.27
CA ASP A 272 9.94 26.27 8.87
C ASP A 272 10.15 27.24 10.05
N ASP A 273 10.23 26.71 11.27
CA ASP A 273 10.80 27.46 12.39
C ASP A 273 12.24 27.82 11.99
N SER A 274 12.48 29.11 11.81
CA SER A 274 13.79 29.71 11.49
C SER A 274 14.93 29.22 12.38
#